data_AF-A0A2E6VVS1-F1
#
_entry.id   AF-A0A2E6VVS1-F1
#
_cell.length_a   1.000
_cell.length_b   1.000
_cell.length_c   1.000
_cell.angle_alpha   90.00
_cell.angle_beta   90.00
_cell.angle_gamma   90.00
#
_symmetry.space_group_name_H-M   'P 1'
#
loop_
_entity.id
_entity.type
_entity.pdbx_description
1 polymer ?
#
loop_
_entity_poly.entity_id
_entity_poly.type
_entity_poly.pdbx_seq_one_letter_code
_entity_poly.pdbx_strand_id
1 'polypeptide(L)'
;MSYQAHTLYAFCFLATTLVGGPSWAQKSNLSGTFQTPFGEMALAESTDSTVKGFLTSADKCNRKKGSLVFSGSRLDDSVTAMIKICYEGSSRCKKHIDEIPLLLLVSPDGSRMTGVAHYNPPPAGCQAIHQKEGVVFVLGAKVKTAVKRAAKPKTVPKKLKPKRKTKSVSITKTVPKDVTKPSAIDHERLMIEANEFLRMGEAEKARERFRAITEKAKKNKGLDSLVHANAYNGVGVTFYLRERYAEAMENYKMAIRIDPNVSDSYYNLACLFALKGDKAQSFRYLNMAVLNGYIDLDTLDQDPDLANLRDDPRYQKIKDGLF
;
A
#
# COMPACT_ATOMS: atom_id res chain seq x y z
N MET A 1 39.53 -37.85 34.97
CA MET A 1 40.00 -37.56 33.61
C MET A 1 39.33 -36.27 33.18
N SER A 2 40.14 -35.23 33.03
CA SER A 2 39.75 -33.83 32.95
C SER A 2 40.36 -33.25 31.68
N TYR A 3 39.57 -32.66 30.80
CA TYR A 3 40.00 -31.73 29.74
C TYR A 3 38.78 -30.84 29.43
N GLN A 4 38.67 -29.67 30.06
CA GLN A 4 39.28 -28.37 29.76
C GLN A 4 38.44 -27.52 28.80
N ALA A 5 37.80 -26.51 29.39
CA ALA A 5 37.28 -25.31 28.74
C ALA A 5 38.43 -24.41 28.30
N HIS A 6 38.29 -23.77 27.14
CA HIS A 6 39.10 -22.61 26.74
C HIS A 6 38.19 -21.43 26.43
N THR A 7 38.12 -20.54 27.41
CA THR A 7 37.83 -19.11 27.25
C THR A 7 39.18 -18.38 27.27
N LEU A 8 39.20 -17.12 26.79
CA LEU A 8 40.27 -16.09 26.81
C LEU A 8 40.96 -15.91 25.43
N TYR A 9 41.24 -14.73 24.89
CA TYR A 9 41.14 -13.34 25.37
C TYR A 9 40.94 -12.41 24.16
N ALA A 10 40.22 -11.31 24.38
CA ALA A 10 40.20 -10.17 23.49
C ALA A 10 41.59 -9.50 23.45
N PHE A 11 42.03 -9.09 22.25
CA PHE A 11 42.87 -7.91 22.09
C PHE A 11 42.33 -7.05 20.95
N CYS A 12 41.79 -5.91 21.36
CA CYS A 12 41.49 -4.75 20.54
C CYS A 12 42.82 -4.17 20.04
N PHE A 13 42.94 -3.86 18.75
CA PHE A 13 43.53 -2.60 18.30
C PHE A 13 42.93 -2.15 16.97
N LEU A 14 42.50 -0.89 17.00
CA LEU A 14 41.87 -0.07 15.98
C LEU A 14 42.66 0.00 14.65
N ALA A 15 41.94 -0.03 13.52
CA ALA A 15 41.84 1.12 12.60
C ALA A 15 40.89 0.81 11.42
N THR A 16 39.69 1.38 11.50
CA THR A 16 38.91 1.99 10.41
C THR A 16 39.13 1.52 8.96
N THR A 17 38.15 0.80 8.41
CA THR A 17 37.50 1.16 7.12
C THR A 17 36.07 0.61 7.07
N LEU A 18 35.13 1.55 7.17
CA LEU A 18 33.80 1.62 6.54
C LEU A 18 32.95 0.33 6.38
N VAL A 19 32.04 0.22 7.36
CA VAL A 19 30.63 -0.22 7.29
C VAL A 19 30.02 -0.29 5.88
N GLY A 20 29.41 -1.43 5.58
CA GLY A 20 28.53 -1.62 4.42
C GLY A 20 27.66 -2.87 4.54
N GLY A 21 27.09 -3.15 5.72
CA GLY A 21 25.94 -4.06 5.81
C GLY A 21 24.76 -3.48 5.00
N PRO A 22 23.78 -4.29 4.56
CA PRO A 22 22.63 -3.78 3.82
C PRO A 22 21.99 -2.66 4.63
N SER A 23 22.07 -1.44 4.09
CA SER A 23 21.50 -0.24 4.68
C SER A 23 19.99 -0.43 4.75
N TRP A 24 19.50 -0.88 5.90
CA TRP A 24 18.18 -0.47 6.35
C TRP A 24 18.29 1.04 6.55
N ALA A 25 18.04 1.78 5.47
CA ALA A 25 18.01 3.23 5.49
C ALA A 25 17.16 3.63 6.69
N GLN A 26 17.78 4.37 7.60
CA GLN A 26 17.13 4.99 8.75
C GLN A 26 15.90 5.71 8.19
N LYS A 27 14.70 5.12 8.34
CA LYS A 27 13.48 5.66 7.76
C LYS A 27 13.32 7.05 8.34
N SER A 28 13.54 8.08 7.53
CA SER A 28 13.29 9.46 7.93
C SER A 28 11.80 9.57 8.23
N ASN A 29 11.45 10.06 9.43
CA ASN A 29 10.06 10.36 9.76
C ASN A 29 9.50 11.30 8.70
N LEU A 30 8.33 10.98 8.18
CA LEU A 30 7.63 11.80 7.19
C LEU A 30 7.24 13.12 7.85
N SER A 31 8.02 14.17 7.58
CA SER A 31 7.84 15.46 8.22
C SER A 31 8.18 16.60 7.26
N GLY A 32 7.50 17.72 7.44
CA GLY A 32 7.74 18.94 6.70
C GLY A 32 6.53 19.43 5.92
N THR A 33 6.78 20.35 5.01
CA THR A 33 5.73 21.07 4.29
C THR A 33 5.54 20.47 2.90
N PHE A 34 4.39 19.89 2.65
CA PHE A 34 4.05 19.25 1.39
C PHE A 34 3.08 20.11 0.58
N GLN A 35 3.31 20.17 -0.73
CA GLN A 35 2.34 20.76 -1.66
C GLN A 35 1.25 19.75 -1.98
N THR A 36 -0.01 20.10 -1.73
CA THR A 36 -1.19 19.30 -2.09
C THR A 36 -2.01 20.04 -3.15
N PRO A 37 -2.91 19.34 -3.88
CA PRO A 37 -3.90 20.00 -4.74
C PRO A 37 -4.79 21.03 -4.01
N PHE A 38 -4.84 20.96 -2.68
CA PHE A 38 -5.67 21.80 -1.81
C PHE A 38 -4.92 23.00 -1.22
N GLY A 39 -3.62 23.11 -1.52
CA GLY A 39 -2.73 24.08 -0.91
C GLY A 39 -1.64 23.40 -0.08
N GLU A 40 -0.95 24.21 0.71
CA GLU A 40 0.19 23.75 1.46
C GLU A 40 -0.22 23.11 2.80
N MET A 41 0.36 21.93 3.07
CA MET A 41 0.05 21.12 4.24
C MET A 41 1.34 20.79 5.00
N ALA A 42 1.38 21.06 6.30
CA ALA A 42 2.43 20.58 7.18
C ALA A 42 2.10 19.16 7.64
N LEU A 43 2.96 18.21 7.34
CA LEU A 43 2.87 16.81 7.75
C LEU A 43 3.82 16.53 8.91
N ALA A 44 3.35 15.70 9.84
CA ALA A 44 4.15 15.15 10.91
C ALA A 44 3.78 13.68 11.14
N GLU A 45 4.80 12.82 11.13
CA GLU A 45 4.73 11.43 11.57
C GLU A 45 5.15 11.32 13.04
N SER A 46 4.30 10.74 13.88
CA SER A 46 4.61 10.40 15.27
C SER A 46 5.25 9.02 15.40
N THR A 47 5.76 8.70 16.59
CA THR A 47 6.52 7.47 16.87
C THR A 47 5.68 6.19 16.72
N ASP A 48 4.36 6.30 16.75
CA ASP A 48 3.39 5.24 16.47
C ASP A 48 3.06 5.10 14.97
N SER A 49 3.84 5.75 14.10
CA SER A 49 3.62 5.85 12.65
C SER A 49 2.30 6.51 12.25
N THR A 50 1.62 7.20 13.18
CA THR A 50 0.47 8.06 12.84
C THR A 50 0.97 9.28 12.08
N VAL A 51 0.33 9.58 10.94
CA VAL A 51 0.66 10.72 10.09
C VAL A 51 -0.49 11.71 10.12
N LYS A 52 -0.22 12.96 10.52
CA LYS A 52 -1.20 14.04 10.52
C LYS A 52 -0.75 15.19 9.65
N GLY A 53 -1.68 15.73 8.86
CA GLY A 53 -1.46 16.88 7.98
C GLY A 53 -2.38 18.05 8.31
N PHE A 54 -1.78 19.22 8.50
CA PHE A 54 -2.46 20.45 8.88
C PHE A 54 -2.27 21.54 7.83
N LEU A 55 -3.31 22.32 7.55
CA LEU A 55 -3.22 23.45 6.64
C LEU A 55 -2.25 24.52 7.14
N THR A 56 -1.32 25.00 6.30
CA THR A 56 -0.40 26.08 6.69
C THR A 56 -1.00 27.48 6.47
N SER A 57 -2.10 27.57 5.72
CA SER A 57 -2.88 28.78 5.44
C SER A 57 -4.36 28.42 5.24
N ALA A 58 -5.25 29.41 5.20
CA ALA A 58 -6.64 29.13 4.86
C ALA A 58 -6.76 28.60 3.43
N ASP A 59 -7.67 27.66 3.20
CA ASP A 59 -7.85 27.05 1.89
C ASP A 59 -9.14 27.49 1.19
N LYS A 60 -9.36 27.00 -0.03
CA LYS A 60 -10.58 27.30 -0.82
C LYS A 60 -11.86 26.69 -0.22
N CYS A 61 -11.71 25.74 0.72
CA CYS A 61 -12.82 25.19 1.47
C CYS A 61 -13.26 26.09 2.65
N ASN A 62 -12.68 27.28 2.83
CA ASN A 62 -12.86 28.16 4.01
C ASN A 62 -12.42 27.50 5.33
N ARG A 63 -11.54 26.49 5.27
CA ARG A 63 -10.92 25.92 6.47
C ARG A 63 -9.79 26.85 6.90
N LYS A 64 -9.67 27.07 8.21
CA LYS A 64 -8.67 27.97 8.79
C LYS A 64 -7.29 27.31 8.78
N LYS A 65 -6.23 28.13 8.84
CA LYS A 65 -4.87 27.67 9.15
C LYS A 65 -4.89 26.78 10.41
N GLY A 66 -4.16 25.67 10.37
CA GLY A 66 -4.08 24.70 11.46
C GLY A 66 -5.20 23.66 11.47
N SER A 67 -6.14 23.70 10.51
CA SER A 67 -7.16 22.63 10.40
C SER A 67 -6.51 21.31 10.01
N LEU A 68 -6.86 20.23 10.71
CA LEU A 68 -6.50 18.85 10.34
C LEU A 68 -7.24 18.47 9.06
N VAL A 69 -6.49 18.15 8.00
CA VAL A 69 -7.04 17.82 6.68
C VAL A 69 -6.55 16.48 6.13
N PHE A 70 -5.57 15.87 6.79
CA PHE A 70 -5.04 14.56 6.44
C PHE A 70 -4.74 13.80 7.72
N SER A 71 -5.18 12.55 7.82
CA SER A 71 -4.91 11.69 8.97
C SER A 71 -4.77 10.25 8.49
N GLY A 72 -3.71 9.57 8.89
CA GLY A 72 -3.46 8.22 8.45
C GLY A 72 -2.33 7.56 9.21
N SER A 73 -1.78 6.50 8.63
CA SER A 73 -0.65 5.79 9.19
C SER A 73 0.32 5.31 8.12
N ARG A 74 1.63 5.41 8.41
CA ARG A 74 2.70 5.03 7.48
C ARG A 74 3.12 3.58 7.63
N LEU A 75 2.90 2.77 6.59
CA LEU A 75 3.27 1.36 6.54
C LEU A 75 4.43 1.14 5.58
N ASP A 76 5.63 0.94 6.13
CA ASP A 76 6.85 0.82 5.33
C ASP A 76 7.07 2.01 4.37
N ASP A 77 6.91 1.79 3.07
CA ASP A 77 7.02 2.75 1.97
C ASP A 77 5.64 3.21 1.47
N SER A 78 4.59 3.05 2.28
CA SER A 78 3.24 3.50 1.97
C SER A 78 2.62 4.30 3.12
N VAL A 79 1.63 5.13 2.82
CA VAL A 79 0.78 5.85 3.78
C VAL A 79 -0.66 5.62 3.38
N THR A 80 -1.44 5.12 4.33
CA THR A 80 -2.89 4.98 4.21
C THR A 80 -3.53 6.07 5.03
N ALA A 81 -4.35 6.90 4.44
CA ALA A 81 -4.88 8.08 5.10
C ALA A 81 -6.26 8.48 4.59
N MET A 82 -7.00 9.18 5.43
CA MET A 82 -8.17 9.94 5.03
C MET A 82 -7.74 11.38 4.73
N ILE A 83 -8.21 11.92 3.61
CA ILE A 83 -8.04 13.33 3.25
C ILE A 83 -9.38 14.03 3.18
N LYS A 84 -9.47 15.20 3.80
CA LYS A 84 -10.66 16.04 3.74
C LYS A 84 -10.66 16.84 2.45
N ILE A 85 -11.67 16.65 1.62
CA ILE A 85 -11.94 17.49 0.45
C ILE A 85 -13.24 18.26 0.64
N CYS A 86 -13.52 19.19 -0.27
CA CYS A 86 -14.81 19.85 -0.31
C CYS A 86 -15.32 19.99 -1.74
N TYR A 87 -16.65 20.08 -1.84
CA TYR A 87 -17.37 20.28 -3.09
C TYR A 87 -18.04 21.66 -3.13
N GLU A 88 -18.12 22.24 -4.33
CA GLU A 88 -18.90 23.45 -4.65
C GLU A 88 -19.80 23.20 -5.86
N GLY A 89 -20.83 24.01 -6.09
CA GLY A 89 -21.69 23.79 -7.25
C GLY A 89 -22.91 24.69 -7.32
N SER A 90 -23.85 24.32 -8.20
CA SER A 90 -25.09 25.07 -8.50
C SER A 90 -26.04 25.18 -7.29
N SER A 91 -27.23 25.79 -7.47
CA SER A 91 -28.23 26.01 -6.41
C SER A 91 -28.64 24.75 -5.61
N ARG A 92 -28.36 23.55 -6.12
CA ARG A 92 -28.59 22.26 -5.46
C ARG A 92 -27.37 21.69 -4.70
N CYS A 93 -26.20 22.31 -4.81
CA CYS A 93 -24.98 21.87 -4.13
C CYS A 93 -24.71 22.73 -2.88
N LYS A 94 -25.11 22.22 -1.70
CA LYS A 94 -24.61 22.80 -0.45
C LYS A 94 -23.15 22.37 -0.26
N LYS A 95 -22.28 23.34 0.05
CA LYS A 95 -20.88 23.08 0.39
C LYS A 95 -20.83 22.07 1.52
N HIS A 96 -20.14 20.95 1.28
CA HIS A 96 -19.89 19.94 2.30
C HIS A 96 -18.44 19.47 2.22
N ILE A 97 -17.96 18.94 3.33
CA ILE A 97 -16.65 18.33 3.46
C ILE A 97 -16.88 16.82 3.37
N ASP A 98 -16.03 16.16 2.61
CA ASP A 98 -16.00 14.71 2.50
C ASP A 98 -14.60 14.20 2.85
N GLU A 99 -14.54 12.97 3.35
CA GLU A 99 -13.31 12.29 3.74
C GLU A 99 -13.06 11.12 2.79
N ILE A 100 -11.99 11.23 2.00
CA ILE A 100 -11.66 10.22 0.99
C ILE A 100 -10.46 9.40 1.45
N PRO A 101 -10.51 8.06 1.34
CA PRO A 101 -9.35 7.22 1.57
C PRO A 101 -8.29 7.42 0.48
N LEU A 102 -7.03 7.42 0.91
CA LEU A 102 -5.83 7.52 0.09
C LEU A 102 -4.90 6.37 0.43
N LEU A 103 -4.33 5.76 -0.61
CA LEU A 103 -3.13 4.96 -0.53
C LEU A 103 -2.01 5.71 -1.29
N LEU A 104 -0.97 6.09 -0.57
CA LEU A 104 0.16 6.85 -1.11
C LEU A 104 1.46 6.06 -0.95
N LEU A 105 2.23 5.91 -2.02
CA LEU A 105 3.61 5.40 -1.97
C LEU A 105 4.56 6.54 -1.57
N VAL A 106 5.46 6.27 -0.63
CA VAL A 106 6.46 7.19 -0.10
C VAL A 106 7.79 6.92 -0.81
N SER A 107 8.45 7.97 -1.30
CA SER A 107 9.80 7.83 -1.85
C SER A 107 10.79 7.36 -0.78
N PRO A 108 11.89 6.68 -1.15
CA PRO A 108 12.86 6.16 -0.18
C PRO A 108 13.44 7.22 0.76
N ASP A 109 13.56 8.48 0.31
CA ASP A 109 14.05 9.62 1.09
C ASP A 109 12.95 10.33 1.91
N GLY A 110 11.69 9.90 1.81
CA GLY A 110 10.54 10.49 2.48
C GLY A 110 10.12 11.86 1.91
N SER A 111 10.76 12.35 0.84
CA SER A 111 10.51 13.70 0.32
C SER A 111 9.26 13.79 -0.56
N ARG A 112 8.75 12.66 -1.04
CA ARG A 112 7.62 12.58 -1.96
C ARG A 112 6.64 11.50 -1.57
N MET A 113 5.36 11.77 -1.80
CA MET A 113 4.31 10.77 -1.76
C MET A 113 3.49 10.81 -3.04
N THR A 114 3.15 9.64 -3.58
CA THR A 114 2.39 9.50 -4.83
C THR A 114 1.28 8.49 -4.68
N GLY A 115 0.06 8.82 -5.07
CA GLY A 115 -1.04 7.86 -5.09
C GLY A 115 -2.25 8.38 -5.84
N VAL A 116 -3.31 7.59 -5.86
CA VAL A 116 -4.57 7.92 -6.53
C VAL A 116 -5.67 7.99 -5.47
N ALA A 117 -6.51 9.01 -5.53
CA ALA A 117 -7.74 9.02 -4.75
C ALA A 117 -8.90 8.58 -5.62
N HIS A 118 -9.63 7.59 -5.13
CA HIS A 118 -10.93 7.22 -5.67
C HIS A 118 -11.98 7.85 -4.77
N TYR A 119 -12.81 8.73 -5.32
CA TYR A 119 -13.94 9.31 -4.60
C TYR A 119 -15.21 9.08 -5.39
N ASN A 120 -16.32 8.92 -4.66
CA ASN A 120 -17.62 8.75 -5.28
C ASN A 120 -17.96 9.97 -6.15
N PRO A 121 -18.68 9.77 -7.26
CA PRO A 121 -19.16 10.88 -8.07
C PRO A 121 -19.86 11.90 -7.17
N PRO A 122 -19.51 13.19 -7.25
CA PRO A 122 -20.14 14.20 -6.41
C PRO A 122 -21.66 14.22 -6.63
N PRO A 123 -22.46 14.66 -5.63
CA PRO A 123 -23.89 14.85 -5.80
C PRO A 123 -24.21 15.66 -7.07
N ALA A 124 -25.35 15.40 -7.71
CA ALA A 124 -25.70 16.05 -8.96
C ALA A 124 -25.63 17.59 -8.85
N GLY A 125 -24.77 18.20 -9.68
CA GLY A 125 -24.54 19.64 -9.69
C GLY A 125 -23.45 20.14 -8.73
N CYS A 126 -22.74 19.24 -8.04
CA CYS A 126 -21.51 19.51 -7.29
C CYS A 126 -20.26 19.14 -8.12
N GLN A 127 -19.18 19.88 -7.92
CA GLN A 127 -17.83 19.62 -8.42
C GLN A 127 -16.83 19.79 -7.28
N ALA A 128 -15.79 18.98 -7.25
CA ALA A 128 -14.69 19.20 -6.31
C ALA A 128 -14.00 20.53 -6.65
N ILE A 129 -13.76 21.39 -5.65
CA ILE A 129 -13.15 22.73 -5.82
C ILE A 129 -11.74 22.66 -6.44
N HIS A 130 -11.17 21.46 -6.52
CA HIS A 130 -9.75 21.21 -6.76
C HIS A 130 -9.43 20.42 -8.04
N GLN A 131 -10.41 20.34 -8.96
CA GLN A 131 -10.36 19.88 -10.37
C GLN A 131 -10.51 18.37 -10.68
N LYS A 132 -10.77 18.13 -11.98
CA LYS A 132 -11.43 17.01 -12.71
C LYS A 132 -11.16 15.59 -12.20
N GLU A 133 -12.20 14.76 -12.32
CA GLU A 133 -12.29 13.33 -11.97
C GLU A 133 -10.96 12.56 -12.09
N GLY A 134 -10.60 11.82 -11.02
CA GLY A 134 -9.42 10.96 -10.99
C GLY A 134 -8.09 11.71 -10.84
N VAL A 135 -7.79 12.18 -9.62
CA VAL A 135 -6.57 12.96 -9.37
C VAL A 135 -5.47 12.07 -8.82
N VAL A 136 -4.34 12.04 -9.53
CA VAL A 136 -3.07 11.54 -8.99
C VAL A 136 -2.52 12.58 -8.02
N PHE A 137 -2.40 12.22 -6.76
CA PHE A 137 -1.77 13.04 -5.73
C PHE A 137 -0.26 12.88 -5.86
N VAL A 138 0.43 13.99 -6.10
CA VAL A 138 1.89 14.06 -5.98
C VAL A 138 2.17 15.11 -4.90
N LEU A 139 2.51 14.63 -3.72
CA LEU A 139 2.89 15.47 -2.59
C LEU A 139 4.40 15.52 -2.54
N GLY A 140 4.98 16.73 -2.54
CA GLY A 140 6.42 16.93 -2.44
C GLY A 140 6.77 17.90 -1.33
N ALA A 141 7.80 17.57 -0.56
CA ALA A 141 8.34 18.45 0.46
C ALA A 141 8.94 19.72 -0.19
N LYS A 142 8.65 20.90 0.37
CA LYS A 142 9.30 22.15 0.00
C LYS A 142 10.76 22.11 0.44
N VAL A 143 11.67 21.88 -0.50
CA VAL A 143 13.10 22.13 -0.29
C VAL A 143 13.34 23.62 -0.48
N LYS A 144 13.81 24.33 0.56
CA LYS A 144 14.34 25.70 0.43
C LYS A 144 15.60 25.64 -0.43
N THR A 145 15.44 25.68 -1.75
CA THR A 145 16.58 25.73 -2.66
C THR A 145 17.05 27.17 -2.77
N ALA A 146 18.15 27.49 -2.08
CA ALA A 146 19.00 28.61 -2.48
C ALA A 146 19.72 28.23 -3.78
N VAL A 147 19.03 28.35 -4.92
CA VAL A 147 19.65 28.09 -6.23
C VAL A 147 20.49 29.31 -6.61
N LYS A 148 21.81 29.20 -6.48
CA LYS A 148 22.72 29.97 -7.35
C LYS A 148 22.40 29.55 -8.78
N ARG A 149 21.91 30.49 -9.60
CA ARG A 149 21.56 30.28 -11.01
C ARG A 149 22.73 29.64 -11.76
N ALA A 150 22.60 28.35 -12.08
CA ALA A 150 23.38 27.71 -13.13
C ALA A 150 22.73 27.98 -14.50
N ALA A 151 23.56 28.09 -15.53
CA ALA A 151 23.23 28.57 -16.86
C ALA A 151 22.10 27.78 -17.55
N LYS A 152 21.31 28.51 -18.37
CA LYS A 152 20.18 27.98 -19.16
C LYS A 152 20.59 26.80 -20.05
N PRO A 153 19.80 25.72 -20.12
CA PRO A 153 19.99 24.69 -21.15
C PRO A 153 19.70 25.26 -22.55
N LYS A 154 20.51 24.86 -23.52
CA LYS A 154 20.35 25.20 -24.94
C LYS A 154 19.03 24.64 -25.48
N THR A 155 18.35 25.46 -26.27
CA THR A 155 17.09 25.19 -26.97
C THR A 155 17.17 23.98 -27.88
N VAL A 156 16.23 23.04 -27.76
CA VAL A 156 15.96 21.98 -28.75
C VAL A 156 14.84 22.47 -29.69
N PRO A 157 14.97 22.32 -31.02
CA PRO A 157 14.04 22.91 -31.98
C PRO A 157 12.68 22.22 -32.04
N LYS A 158 11.64 23.06 -32.18
CA LYS A 158 10.25 22.67 -32.48
C LYS A 158 10.14 21.98 -33.84
N LYS A 159 9.46 20.82 -33.89
CA LYS A 159 8.39 20.49 -34.88
C LYS A 159 7.97 19.02 -34.72
N LEU A 160 6.72 18.80 -34.33
CA LEU A 160 5.91 17.68 -34.84
C LEU A 160 4.45 18.13 -34.90
N LYS A 161 3.86 18.02 -36.10
CA LYS A 161 2.49 18.45 -36.44
C LYS A 161 1.45 17.45 -35.92
N PRO A 162 0.19 17.87 -35.68
CA PRO A 162 -0.86 16.99 -35.18
C PRO A 162 -1.45 16.16 -36.33
N LYS A 163 -1.59 14.85 -36.13
CA LYS A 163 -2.53 14.01 -36.90
C LYS A 163 -3.34 13.16 -35.94
N ARG A 164 -4.50 13.69 -35.55
CA ARG A 164 -5.61 12.90 -35.00
C ARG A 164 -6.58 12.65 -36.16
N LYS A 165 -6.81 11.39 -36.53
CA LYS A 165 -8.04 10.99 -37.21
C LYS A 165 -8.88 10.26 -36.18
N THR A 166 -9.90 10.94 -35.67
CA THR A 166 -10.98 10.35 -34.89
C THR A 166 -11.84 9.49 -35.81
N LYS A 167 -11.90 8.18 -35.57
CA LYS A 167 -13.01 7.36 -36.04
C LYS A 167 -13.88 7.03 -34.83
N SER A 168 -15.14 7.46 -34.90
CA SER A 168 -16.22 7.02 -34.02
C SER A 168 -16.36 5.51 -34.13
N VAL A 169 -16.25 4.79 -33.01
CA VAL A 169 -16.56 3.36 -32.95
C VAL A 169 -17.91 3.22 -32.26
N SER A 170 -18.89 2.80 -33.05
CA SER A 170 -20.20 2.34 -32.60
C SER A 170 -20.03 1.04 -31.80
N ILE A 171 -20.52 1.03 -30.55
CA ILE A 171 -20.52 -0.15 -29.69
C ILE A 171 -21.68 -1.05 -30.11
N THR A 172 -21.44 -1.98 -31.04
CA THR A 172 -22.26 -3.18 -31.17
C THR A 172 -21.78 -4.19 -30.14
N LYS A 173 -22.70 -4.62 -29.25
CA LYS A 173 -22.49 -5.74 -28.33
C LYS A 173 -22.24 -7.02 -29.15
N THR A 174 -20.98 -7.36 -29.34
CA THR A 174 -20.56 -8.70 -29.72
C THR A 174 -19.52 -9.14 -28.72
N VAL A 175 -19.93 -10.06 -27.83
CA VAL A 175 -19.04 -10.83 -26.96
C VAL A 175 -18.01 -11.53 -27.87
N PRO A 176 -16.71 -11.28 -27.71
CA PRO A 176 -15.71 -11.98 -28.51
C PRO A 176 -15.76 -13.47 -28.18
N LYS A 177 -16.18 -14.28 -29.15
CA LYS A 177 -15.99 -15.74 -29.16
C LYS A 177 -14.53 -16.02 -29.49
N ASP A 178 -13.65 -15.90 -28.50
CA ASP A 178 -12.34 -16.56 -28.55
C ASP A 178 -11.89 -16.91 -27.13
N VAL A 179 -12.60 -17.86 -26.53
CA VAL A 179 -12.19 -18.58 -25.32
C VAL A 179 -11.64 -19.93 -25.79
N THR A 180 -10.49 -19.95 -26.46
CA THR A 180 -9.63 -21.14 -26.53
C THR A 180 -8.25 -20.78 -27.09
N LYS A 181 -7.34 -20.37 -26.21
CA LYS A 181 -5.93 -20.70 -26.37
C LYS A 181 -5.40 -21.19 -25.03
N PRO A 182 -5.21 -22.51 -24.83
CA PRO A 182 -4.69 -23.02 -23.57
C PRO A 182 -3.26 -22.49 -23.42
N SER A 183 -3.04 -21.58 -22.48
CA SER A 183 -1.69 -21.20 -22.09
C SER A 183 -1.13 -22.40 -21.32
N ALA A 184 0.03 -22.92 -21.75
CA ALA A 184 0.69 -24.09 -21.15
C ALA A 184 1.32 -23.76 -19.77
N ILE A 185 0.50 -23.29 -18.84
CA ILE A 185 0.42 -23.58 -17.41
C ILE A 185 -0.97 -23.05 -17.02
N ASP A 186 -1.88 -23.96 -16.69
CA ASP A 186 -3.11 -23.59 -15.99
C ASP A 186 -2.71 -23.21 -14.57
N HIS A 187 -2.25 -21.97 -14.42
CA HIS A 187 -2.04 -21.34 -13.12
C HIS A 187 -3.33 -21.42 -12.29
N GLU A 188 -4.49 -21.33 -12.94
CA GLU A 188 -5.80 -21.59 -12.35
C GLU A 188 -5.90 -23.01 -11.76
N ARG A 189 -5.53 -24.06 -12.53
CA ARG A 189 -5.50 -25.43 -12.00
C ARG A 189 -4.53 -25.56 -10.83
N LEU A 190 -3.33 -24.99 -10.94
CA LEU A 190 -2.35 -25.03 -9.85
C LEU A 190 -2.86 -24.31 -8.58
N MET A 191 -3.55 -23.18 -8.73
CA MET A 191 -4.19 -22.47 -7.61
C MET A 191 -5.28 -23.32 -6.96
N ILE A 192 -6.15 -23.96 -7.77
CA ILE A 192 -7.20 -24.85 -7.27
C ILE A 192 -6.59 -26.02 -6.50
N GLU A 193 -5.62 -26.72 -7.10
CA GLU A 193 -4.92 -27.83 -6.44
C GLU A 193 -4.26 -27.38 -5.14
N ALA A 194 -3.60 -26.22 -5.14
CA ALA A 194 -2.95 -25.68 -3.95
C ALA A 194 -3.95 -25.42 -2.81
N ASN A 195 -5.09 -24.80 -3.12
CA ASN A 195 -6.15 -24.52 -2.15
C ASN A 195 -6.80 -25.80 -1.62
N GLU A 196 -7.01 -26.81 -2.47
CA GLU A 196 -7.50 -28.12 -2.03
C GLU A 196 -6.49 -28.81 -1.10
N PHE A 197 -5.19 -28.73 -1.42
CA PHE A 197 -4.16 -29.22 -0.51
C PHE A 197 -4.16 -28.48 0.83
N LEU A 198 -4.39 -27.16 0.85
CA LEU A 198 -4.55 -26.43 2.11
C LEU A 198 -5.76 -26.92 2.92
N ARG A 199 -6.91 -27.14 2.27
CA ARG A 199 -8.12 -27.69 2.91
C ARG A 199 -7.91 -29.07 3.52
N MET A 200 -7.07 -29.89 2.88
CA MET A 200 -6.69 -31.22 3.37
C MET A 200 -5.56 -31.19 4.43
N GLY A 201 -5.03 -30.01 4.78
CA GLY A 201 -3.90 -29.87 5.70
C GLY A 201 -2.54 -30.25 5.09
N GLU A 202 -2.46 -30.48 3.78
CA GLU A 202 -1.26 -30.88 3.05
C GLU A 202 -0.41 -29.66 2.63
N ALA A 203 0.02 -28.86 3.60
CA ALA A 203 0.70 -27.57 3.37
C ALA A 203 1.94 -27.65 2.45
N GLU A 204 2.66 -28.77 2.45
CA GLU A 204 3.85 -28.96 1.60
C GLU A 204 3.49 -29.14 0.13
N LYS A 205 2.43 -29.91 -0.18
CA LYS A 205 1.94 -30.07 -1.56
C LYS A 205 1.34 -28.76 -2.06
N ALA A 206 0.60 -28.05 -1.22
CA ALA A 206 0.11 -26.71 -1.53
C ALA A 206 1.26 -25.76 -1.87
N ARG A 207 2.34 -25.77 -1.07
CA ARG A 207 3.52 -24.93 -1.29
C ARG A 207 4.20 -25.22 -2.62
N GLU A 208 4.31 -26.49 -3.00
CA GLU A 208 4.87 -26.88 -4.31
C GLU A 208 4.06 -26.26 -5.46
N ARG A 209 2.73 -26.33 -5.38
CA ARG A 209 1.82 -25.76 -6.39
C ARG A 209 1.91 -24.24 -6.48
N PHE A 210 1.87 -23.52 -5.35
CA PHE A 210 2.05 -22.08 -5.35
C PHE A 210 3.43 -21.65 -5.86
N ARG A 211 4.50 -22.36 -5.49
CA ARG A 211 5.86 -22.09 -5.97
C ARG A 211 6.00 -22.29 -7.48
N ALA A 212 5.35 -23.31 -8.04
CA ALA A 212 5.35 -23.50 -9.49
C ALA A 212 4.78 -22.27 -10.23
N ILE A 213 3.75 -21.63 -9.66
CA ILE A 213 3.18 -20.39 -10.20
C ILE A 213 4.17 -19.23 -10.09
N THR A 214 4.72 -18.98 -8.89
CA THR A 214 5.64 -17.84 -8.68
C THR A 214 6.94 -17.96 -9.47
N GLU A 215 7.49 -19.17 -9.62
CA GLU A 215 8.68 -19.40 -10.45
C GLU A 215 8.40 -19.18 -11.94
N LYS A 216 7.20 -19.54 -12.42
CA LYS A 216 6.82 -19.23 -13.81
C LYS A 216 6.65 -17.72 -14.01
N ALA A 217 6.00 -17.06 -13.06
CA ALA A 217 5.76 -15.62 -13.10
C ALA A 217 7.07 -14.81 -13.16
N LYS A 218 8.10 -15.23 -12.42
CA LYS A 218 9.46 -14.65 -12.50
C LYS A 218 10.07 -14.76 -13.90
N LYS A 219 9.80 -15.86 -14.63
CA LYS A 219 10.34 -16.12 -15.97
C LYS A 219 9.52 -15.46 -17.07
N ASN A 220 8.23 -15.20 -16.84
CA ASN A 220 7.31 -14.64 -17.83
C ASN A 220 6.61 -13.38 -17.29
N LYS A 221 7.06 -12.20 -17.74
CA LYS A 221 6.52 -10.88 -17.34
C LYS A 221 5.07 -10.63 -17.79
N GLY A 222 4.41 -11.57 -18.48
CA GLY A 222 3.02 -11.46 -18.93
C GLY A 222 2.00 -12.22 -18.09
N LEU A 223 2.37 -12.78 -16.93
CA LEU A 223 1.40 -13.40 -16.02
C LEU A 223 0.54 -12.30 -15.36
N ASP A 224 -0.74 -12.62 -15.15
CA ASP A 224 -1.66 -11.77 -14.40
C ASP A 224 -1.09 -11.43 -13.00
N SER A 225 -1.07 -10.13 -12.67
CA SER A 225 -0.48 -9.61 -11.43
C SER A 225 -1.20 -10.12 -10.19
N LEU A 226 -2.53 -10.29 -10.26
CA LEU A 226 -3.35 -10.77 -9.16
C LEU A 226 -3.08 -12.25 -8.90
N VAL A 227 -3.00 -13.07 -9.96
CA VAL A 227 -2.64 -14.50 -9.82
C VAL A 227 -1.26 -14.65 -9.19
N HIS A 228 -0.30 -13.83 -9.63
CA HIS A 228 1.05 -13.86 -9.11
C HIS A 228 1.12 -13.46 -7.62
N ALA A 229 0.42 -12.39 -7.24
CA ALA A 229 0.32 -11.96 -5.85
C ALA A 229 -0.36 -13.02 -4.97
N ASN A 230 -1.48 -13.59 -5.42
CA ASN A 230 -2.21 -14.63 -4.69
C ASN A 230 -1.37 -15.90 -4.50
N ALA A 231 -0.53 -16.26 -5.47
CA ALA A 231 0.39 -17.38 -5.30
C ALA A 231 1.44 -17.11 -4.22
N TYR A 232 1.99 -15.88 -4.15
CA TYR A 232 2.87 -15.49 -3.05
C TYR A 232 2.15 -15.49 -1.70
N ASN A 233 0.91 -14.99 -1.65
CA ASN A 233 0.07 -15.09 -0.46
C ASN A 233 -0.08 -16.54 -0.01
N GLY A 234 -0.41 -17.45 -0.94
CA GLY A 234 -0.52 -18.88 -0.69
C GLY A 234 0.76 -19.52 -0.17
N VAL A 235 1.94 -19.16 -0.72
CA VAL A 235 3.24 -19.59 -0.13
C VAL A 235 3.36 -19.09 1.31
N GLY A 236 2.97 -17.85 1.59
CA GLY A 236 2.96 -17.29 2.94
C GLY A 236 2.09 -18.10 3.90
N VAL A 237 0.87 -18.46 3.48
CA VAL A 237 -0.05 -19.30 4.27
C VAL A 237 0.58 -20.65 4.59
N THR A 238 1.26 -21.28 3.63
CA THR A 238 1.91 -22.58 3.88
C THR A 238 3.05 -22.48 4.90
N PHE A 239 3.75 -21.35 4.98
CA PHE A 239 4.76 -21.10 6.02
C PHE A 239 4.12 -20.80 7.37
N TYR A 240 3.05 -20.01 7.38
CA TYR A 240 2.27 -19.71 8.57
C TYR A 240 1.74 -20.99 9.24
N LEU A 241 1.17 -21.93 8.47
CA LEU A 241 0.71 -23.24 8.96
C LEU A 241 1.83 -24.13 9.53
N ARG A 242 3.10 -23.76 9.29
CA ARG A 242 4.29 -24.42 9.83
C ARG A 242 4.97 -23.59 10.92
N GLU A 243 4.28 -22.56 11.43
CA GLU A 243 4.78 -21.60 12.43
C GLU A 243 6.05 -20.85 11.99
N ARG A 244 6.35 -20.85 10.69
CA ARG A 244 7.50 -20.16 10.08
C ARG A 244 7.11 -18.73 9.73
N TYR A 245 6.83 -17.94 10.77
CA TYR A 245 6.23 -16.61 10.64
C TYR A 245 7.09 -15.59 9.90
N ALA A 246 8.42 -15.69 10.00
CA ALA A 246 9.34 -14.79 9.29
C ALA A 246 9.24 -14.98 7.77
N GLU A 247 9.25 -16.24 7.30
CA GLU A 247 9.06 -16.55 5.89
C GLU A 247 7.65 -16.24 5.40
N ALA A 248 6.63 -16.47 6.23
CA ALA A 248 5.25 -16.09 5.93
C ALA A 248 5.15 -14.58 5.66
N MET A 249 5.71 -13.77 6.57
CA MET A 249 5.71 -12.31 6.46
C MET A 249 6.38 -11.82 5.17
N GLU A 250 7.53 -12.37 4.78
CA GLU A 250 8.20 -11.95 3.53
C GLU A 250 7.37 -12.29 2.29
N ASN A 251 6.68 -13.43 2.29
CA ASN A 251 5.82 -13.82 1.17
C ASN A 251 4.56 -12.94 1.07
N TYR A 252 3.93 -12.60 2.19
CA TYR A 252 2.80 -11.65 2.19
C TYR A 252 3.24 -10.26 1.72
N LYS A 253 4.41 -9.78 2.17
CA LYS A 253 4.98 -8.51 1.68
C LYS A 253 5.28 -8.57 0.18
N MET A 254 5.76 -9.70 -0.32
CA MET A 254 5.99 -9.87 -1.76
C MET A 254 4.68 -9.83 -2.54
N ALA A 255 3.62 -10.48 -2.05
CA ALA A 255 2.29 -10.41 -2.66
C ALA A 255 1.82 -8.96 -2.80
N ILE A 256 1.91 -8.18 -1.73
CA ILE A 256 1.55 -6.74 -1.70
C ILE A 256 2.41 -5.90 -2.66
N ARG A 257 3.71 -6.22 -2.80
CA ARG A 257 4.59 -5.52 -3.76
C ARG A 257 4.19 -5.80 -5.21
N ILE A 258 3.65 -6.97 -5.50
CA ILE A 258 3.22 -7.39 -6.84
C ILE A 258 1.86 -6.80 -7.17
N ASP A 259 0.90 -6.95 -6.25
CA ASP A 259 -0.43 -6.36 -6.35
C ASP A 259 -0.82 -5.72 -5.01
N PRO A 260 -0.83 -4.38 -4.92
CA PRO A 260 -1.25 -3.68 -3.71
C PRO A 260 -2.72 -3.88 -3.32
N ASN A 261 -3.55 -4.52 -4.16
CA ASN A 261 -4.97 -4.76 -3.86
C ASN A 261 -5.24 -6.16 -3.27
N VAL A 262 -4.21 -6.96 -3.00
CA VAL A 262 -4.37 -8.30 -2.40
C VAL A 262 -4.73 -8.20 -0.91
N SER A 263 -6.03 -8.04 -0.64
CA SER A 263 -6.60 -7.86 0.70
C SER A 263 -6.23 -8.96 1.68
N ASP A 264 -6.21 -10.22 1.23
CA ASP A 264 -5.84 -11.39 2.05
C ASP A 264 -4.42 -11.29 2.62
N SER A 265 -3.45 -10.73 1.88
CA SER A 265 -2.08 -10.60 2.41
C SER A 265 -1.97 -9.52 3.47
N TYR A 266 -2.77 -8.46 3.38
CA TYR A 266 -2.88 -7.51 4.48
C TYR A 266 -3.50 -8.15 5.71
N TYR A 267 -4.57 -8.93 5.53
CA TYR A 267 -5.19 -9.68 6.62
C TYR A 267 -4.21 -10.63 7.30
N ASN A 268 -3.52 -11.45 6.52
CA ASN A 268 -2.55 -12.42 7.04
C ASN A 268 -1.37 -11.75 7.77
N LEU A 269 -0.92 -10.58 7.30
CA LEU A 269 0.07 -9.78 8.05
C LEU A 269 -0.51 -9.27 9.36
N ALA A 270 -1.77 -8.84 9.39
CA ALA A 270 -2.42 -8.42 10.63
C ALA A 270 -2.44 -9.54 11.67
N CYS A 271 -2.76 -10.76 11.27
CA CYS A 271 -2.72 -11.95 12.13
C CYS A 271 -1.31 -12.18 12.68
N LEU A 272 -0.27 -12.12 11.84
CA LEU A 272 1.12 -12.25 12.31
C LEU A 272 1.53 -11.19 13.34
N PHE A 273 1.12 -9.92 13.13
CA PHE A 273 1.39 -8.85 14.09
C PHE A 273 0.57 -9.00 15.38
N ALA A 274 -0.66 -9.49 15.29
CA ALA A 274 -1.49 -9.81 16.45
C ALA A 274 -0.83 -10.92 17.29
N LEU A 275 -0.39 -12.02 16.67
CA LEU A 275 0.35 -13.10 17.35
C LEU A 275 1.63 -12.61 18.04
N LYS A 276 2.32 -11.63 17.46
CA LYS A 276 3.50 -10.99 18.06
C LYS A 276 3.15 -10.04 19.23
N GLY A 277 1.87 -9.73 19.43
CA GLY A 277 1.40 -8.75 20.42
C GLY A 277 1.50 -7.29 19.95
N ASP A 278 1.91 -7.04 18.70
CA ASP A 278 1.98 -5.71 18.11
C ASP A 278 0.61 -5.30 17.57
N LYS A 279 -0.30 -4.97 18.49
CA LYS A 279 -1.67 -4.56 18.17
C LYS A 279 -1.70 -3.34 17.26
N ALA A 280 -0.73 -2.43 17.41
CA ALA A 280 -0.67 -1.22 16.61
C ALA A 280 -0.44 -1.56 15.14
N GLN A 281 0.55 -2.39 14.80
CA GLN A 281 0.73 -2.84 13.42
C GLN A 281 -0.43 -3.70 12.94
N SER A 282 -0.95 -4.58 13.78
CA SER A 282 -2.06 -5.46 13.40
C SER A 282 -3.30 -4.68 12.93
N PHE A 283 -3.77 -3.69 13.70
CA PHE A 283 -4.90 -2.85 13.28
C PHE A 283 -4.67 -2.09 11.98
N ARG A 284 -3.42 -1.72 11.69
CA ARG A 284 -3.07 -1.02 10.46
C ARG A 284 -3.18 -1.94 9.26
N TYR A 285 -2.75 -3.19 9.40
CA TYR A 285 -2.90 -4.21 8.38
C TYR A 285 -4.37 -4.65 8.23
N LEU A 286 -5.15 -4.73 9.31
CA LEU A 286 -6.60 -4.97 9.21
C LEU A 286 -7.31 -3.86 8.43
N ASN A 287 -7.02 -2.59 8.74
CA ASN A 287 -7.55 -1.46 7.98
C ASN A 287 -7.22 -1.58 6.48
N MET A 288 -5.98 -1.96 6.15
CA MET A 288 -5.59 -2.19 4.77
C MET A 288 -6.32 -3.35 4.12
N ALA A 289 -6.56 -4.44 4.85
CA ALA A 289 -7.34 -5.56 4.34
C ALA A 289 -8.75 -5.07 3.96
N VAL A 290 -9.44 -4.38 4.87
CA VAL A 290 -10.81 -3.89 4.61
C VAL A 290 -10.86 -2.89 3.47
N LEU A 291 -9.94 -1.92 3.43
CA LEU A 291 -9.86 -0.92 2.35
C LEU A 291 -9.61 -1.54 0.97
N ASN A 292 -8.91 -2.68 0.92
CA ASN A 292 -8.66 -3.41 -0.33
C ASN A 292 -9.72 -4.48 -0.61
N GLY A 293 -10.85 -4.47 0.09
CA GLY A 293 -12.00 -5.33 -0.19
C GLY A 293 -11.93 -6.70 0.49
N TYR A 294 -11.29 -6.81 1.65
CA TYR A 294 -11.47 -7.98 2.51
C TYR A 294 -12.93 -8.07 2.96
N ILE A 295 -13.61 -9.17 2.64
CA ILE A 295 -15.06 -9.31 2.82
C ILE A 295 -15.46 -10.14 4.05
N ASP A 296 -14.52 -10.87 4.64
CA ASP A 296 -14.80 -11.85 5.71
C ASP A 296 -14.77 -11.20 7.12
N LEU A 297 -15.34 -9.99 7.24
CA LEU A 297 -15.35 -9.23 8.50
C LEU A 297 -16.17 -9.89 9.61
N ASP A 298 -17.21 -10.63 9.23
CA ASP A 298 -18.08 -11.34 10.17
C ASP A 298 -17.36 -12.51 10.88
N THR A 299 -16.29 -13.03 10.26
CA THR A 299 -15.52 -14.16 10.82
C THR A 299 -14.30 -13.73 11.62
N LEU A 300 -14.02 -12.42 11.75
CA LEU A 300 -12.87 -11.92 12.52
C LEU A 300 -12.90 -12.39 13.98
N ASP A 301 -14.10 -12.49 14.59
CA ASP A 301 -14.27 -12.96 15.97
C ASP A 301 -13.90 -14.44 16.15
N GLN A 302 -13.87 -15.21 15.05
CA GLN A 302 -13.56 -16.63 15.07
C GLN A 302 -12.06 -16.89 14.89
N ASP A 303 -11.32 -15.95 14.30
CA ASP A 303 -9.88 -16.09 14.11
C ASP A 303 -9.14 -15.99 15.46
N PRO A 304 -8.46 -17.06 15.91
CA PRO A 304 -7.74 -17.08 17.17
C PRO A 304 -6.53 -16.13 17.18
N ASP A 305 -5.94 -15.80 16.03
CA ASP A 305 -4.78 -14.91 15.95
C ASP A 305 -5.14 -13.49 16.38
N LEU A 306 -6.38 -13.09 16.12
CA LEU A 306 -6.91 -11.77 16.44
C LEU A 306 -7.53 -11.71 17.84
N ALA A 307 -7.47 -12.79 18.64
CA ALA A 307 -8.10 -12.86 19.95
C ALA A 307 -7.64 -11.72 20.88
N ASN A 308 -6.37 -11.34 20.83
CA ASN A 308 -5.83 -10.28 21.66
C ASN A 308 -6.24 -8.86 21.23
N LEU A 309 -6.96 -8.70 20.11
CA LEU A 309 -7.45 -7.42 19.61
C LEU A 309 -8.89 -7.12 20.03
N ARG A 310 -9.67 -8.14 20.41
CA ARG A 310 -11.14 -8.05 20.55
C ARG A 310 -11.60 -7.03 21.60
N ASP A 311 -10.81 -6.81 22.65
CA ASP A 311 -11.12 -5.83 23.70
C ASP A 311 -10.70 -4.39 23.34
N ASP A 312 -9.97 -4.20 22.23
CA ASP A 312 -9.54 -2.86 21.81
C ASP A 312 -10.67 -2.16 21.05
N PRO A 313 -11.01 -0.89 21.40
CA PRO A 313 -12.10 -0.16 20.74
C PRO A 313 -11.94 -0.03 19.22
N ARG A 314 -10.71 -0.12 18.68
CA ARG A 314 -10.46 -0.09 17.24
C ARG A 314 -11.02 -1.32 16.53
N TYR A 315 -11.11 -2.45 17.21
CA TYR A 315 -11.58 -3.71 16.63
C TYR A 315 -13.05 -3.63 16.20
N GLN A 316 -13.90 -3.03 17.03
CA GLN A 316 -15.29 -2.81 16.66
C GLN A 316 -15.42 -1.89 15.44
N LYS A 317 -14.57 -0.86 15.35
CA LYS A 317 -14.55 0.04 14.19
C LYS A 317 -14.22 -0.71 12.89
N ILE A 318 -13.23 -1.61 12.91
CA ILE A 318 -12.90 -2.46 11.75
C ILE A 318 -14.13 -3.25 11.29
N LYS A 319 -14.84 -3.89 12.22
CA LYS A 319 -16.04 -4.70 11.93
C LYS A 319 -17.18 -3.87 11.36
N ASP A 320 -17.31 -2.63 11.83
CA ASP A 320 -18.31 -1.68 11.34
C ASP A 320 -17.92 -1.07 9.98
N GLY A 321 -16.75 -1.41 9.42
CA GLY A 321 -16.20 -0.79 8.22
C GLY A 321 -15.83 0.68 8.41
N LEU A 322 -15.56 1.09 9.65
CA LEU A 322 -15.20 2.44 10.05
C LEU A 322 -13.70 2.53 10.31
N PHE A 323 -13.02 3.46 9.64
CA PHE A 323 -11.55 3.63 9.69
C PHE A 323 -11.16 4.92 10.43
#